data_AF-A0A4Q2ZZW8-F1
#
_entry.id   AF-A0A4Q2ZZW8-F1
#
_cell.length_a   1.000
_cell.length_b   1.000
_cell.length_c   1.000
_cell.angle_alpha   90.00
_cell.angle_beta   90.00
_cell.angle_gamma   90.00
#
_symmetry.space_group_name_H-M   'P 1'
#
loop_
_entity.id
_entity.type
_entity.pdbx_description
1 polymer ?
#
loop_
_entity_poly.entity_id
_entity_poly.type
_entity_poly.pdbx_seq_one_letter_code
_entity_poly.pdbx_strand_id
1 'polypeptide(L)'
;MARTAEQVLNLFGTEPCTSRLGAAQREALWLDMLGFIPAYTAFLTLGAVALRRSGLALALAAFTIFVLAGALDEIEGLVMFRILAEMPGTPELFTGLFWTVRPKFALLGLGEIVLAAMLWRGPLLAKVAAGPMLAGGLASLWFLFTAPYAPTMMKAHSYAWMALLIVAAVGSFQPLMVTREAPRQ
;
A
#
# COMPACT_ATOMS: atom_id res chain seq x y z
N MET A 1 -5.32 5.93 -14.61
CA MET A 1 -6.70 5.54 -14.26
C MET A 1 -7.66 6.27 -15.16
N ALA A 2 -8.63 5.53 -15.72
CA ALA A 2 -9.78 6.11 -16.38
C ALA A 2 -10.66 6.80 -15.33
N ARG A 3 -11.17 7.99 -15.67
CA ARG A 3 -11.90 8.90 -14.77
C ARG A 3 -13.32 9.17 -15.24
N THR A 4 -13.63 8.73 -16.44
CA THR A 4 -14.90 8.89 -17.12
C THR A 4 -15.22 7.61 -17.86
N ALA A 5 -16.51 7.41 -18.13
CA ALA A 5 -16.99 6.35 -19.00
C ALA A 5 -16.24 6.30 -20.34
N GLU A 6 -16.00 7.45 -20.97
CA GLU A 6 -15.28 7.55 -22.24
C GLU A 6 -13.84 7.03 -22.14
N GLN A 7 -13.12 7.34 -21.04
CA GLN A 7 -11.78 6.82 -20.84
C GLN A 7 -11.76 5.32 -20.56
N VAL A 8 -12.81 4.78 -19.92
CA VAL A 8 -12.97 3.33 -19.75
C VAL A 8 -13.22 2.68 -21.11
N LEU A 9 -14.11 3.22 -21.94
CA LEU A 9 -14.36 2.72 -23.29
C LEU A 9 -13.09 2.74 -24.15
N ASN A 10 -12.31 3.82 -24.07
CA ASN A 10 -11.03 3.92 -24.78
C ASN A 10 -9.97 2.92 -24.27
N LEU A 11 -10.01 2.56 -22.98
CA LEU A 11 -9.09 1.60 -22.38
C LEU A 11 -9.46 0.15 -22.77
N PHE A 12 -10.74 -0.17 -22.77
CA PHE A 12 -11.25 -1.52 -23.08
C PHE A 12 -11.40 -1.77 -24.60
N GLY A 13 -11.43 -0.71 -25.40
CA GLY A 13 -11.59 -0.78 -26.84
C GLY A 13 -12.98 -1.27 -27.26
N THR A 14 -13.10 -1.71 -28.51
CA THR A 14 -14.32 -2.33 -29.05
C THR A 14 -14.21 -3.86 -29.06
N GLU A 15 -15.34 -4.55 -29.19
CA GLU A 15 -15.36 -6.01 -29.27
C GLU A 15 -14.46 -6.53 -30.41
N PRO A 16 -13.75 -7.66 -30.21
CA PRO A 16 -13.82 -8.58 -29.06
C PRO A 16 -12.92 -8.20 -27.86
N CYS A 17 -12.25 -7.05 -27.90
CA CYS A 17 -11.26 -6.68 -26.89
C CYS A 17 -11.91 -6.32 -25.54
N THR A 18 -13.07 -5.67 -25.58
CA THR A 18 -13.81 -5.22 -24.39
C THR A 18 -14.16 -6.39 -23.47
N SER A 19 -14.77 -7.45 -24.02
CA SER A 19 -15.15 -8.64 -23.27
C SER A 19 -13.95 -9.42 -22.73
N ARG A 20 -12.90 -9.60 -23.54
CA ARG A 20 -11.66 -10.29 -23.11
C ARG A 20 -10.92 -9.54 -22.01
N LEU A 21 -10.73 -8.24 -22.17
CA LEU A 21 -10.07 -7.41 -21.16
C LEU A 21 -10.92 -7.32 -19.89
N GLY A 22 -12.25 -7.25 -20.02
CA GLY A 22 -13.19 -7.32 -18.89
C GLY A 22 -13.05 -8.61 -18.07
N ALA A 23 -12.94 -9.75 -18.74
CA ALA A 23 -12.73 -11.04 -18.07
C ALA A 23 -11.36 -11.11 -17.38
N ALA A 24 -10.29 -10.70 -18.06
CA ALA A 24 -8.94 -10.68 -17.49
C ALA A 24 -8.83 -9.73 -16.29
N GLN A 25 -9.44 -8.54 -16.37
CA GLN A 25 -9.46 -7.59 -15.26
C GLN A 25 -10.24 -8.13 -14.05
N ARG A 26 -11.32 -8.87 -14.28
CA ARG A 26 -12.10 -9.51 -13.21
C ARG A 26 -11.29 -10.58 -12.49
N GLU A 27 -10.54 -11.40 -13.24
CA GLU A 27 -9.65 -12.41 -12.67
C GLU A 27 -8.52 -11.75 -11.86
N ALA A 28 -7.90 -10.70 -12.42
CA ALA A 28 -6.89 -9.92 -11.71
C ALA A 28 -7.42 -9.32 -10.40
N LEU A 29 -8.64 -8.77 -10.39
CA LEU A 29 -9.26 -8.24 -9.16
C LEU A 29 -9.51 -9.33 -8.12
N TRP A 30 -9.89 -10.55 -8.53
CA TRP A 30 -10.04 -11.66 -7.60
C TRP A 30 -8.70 -12.07 -6.96
N LEU A 31 -7.64 -12.13 -7.76
CA LEU A 31 -6.29 -12.41 -7.27
C LEU A 31 -5.79 -11.31 -6.32
N ASP A 32 -6.12 -10.06 -6.62
CA ASP A 32 -5.77 -8.91 -5.80
C ASP A 32 -6.48 -8.99 -4.43
N MET A 33 -7.82 -9.13 -4.45
CA MET A 33 -8.70 -9.19 -3.28
C MET A 33 -8.40 -10.37 -2.35
N LEU A 34 -8.10 -11.56 -2.90
CA LEU A 34 -7.90 -12.76 -2.09
C LEU A 34 -6.44 -13.02 -1.72
N GLY A 35 -5.50 -12.53 -2.54
CA GLY A 35 -4.09 -12.83 -2.42
C GLY A 35 -3.28 -11.61 -2.03
N PHE A 36 -3.18 -10.65 -2.94
CA PHE A 36 -2.24 -9.53 -2.81
C PHE A 36 -2.60 -8.60 -1.65
N ILE A 37 -3.85 -8.09 -1.59
CA ILE A 37 -4.28 -7.12 -0.59
C ILE A 37 -4.13 -7.68 0.84
N PRO A 38 -4.62 -8.91 1.15
CA PRO A 38 -4.40 -9.51 2.45
C PRO A 38 -2.92 -9.72 2.77
N ALA A 39 -2.13 -10.19 1.80
CA ALA A 39 -0.71 -10.49 2.02
C ALA A 39 0.11 -9.23 2.32
N TYR A 40 -0.04 -8.17 1.53
CA TYR A 40 0.73 -6.94 1.77
C TYR A 40 0.25 -6.24 3.04
N THR A 41 -1.06 -6.23 3.32
CA THR A 41 -1.61 -5.63 4.55
C THR A 41 -1.09 -6.37 5.78
N ALA A 42 -1.09 -7.71 5.75
CA ALA A 42 -0.49 -8.54 6.80
C ALA A 42 1.01 -8.24 6.96
N PHE A 43 1.76 -8.14 5.86
CA PHE A 43 3.19 -7.83 5.92
C PHE A 43 3.47 -6.49 6.61
N LEU A 44 2.77 -5.41 6.24
CA LEU A 44 2.96 -4.08 6.82
C LEU A 44 2.52 -4.01 8.29
N THR A 45 1.37 -4.59 8.62
CA THR A 45 0.84 -4.63 9.99
C THR A 45 1.72 -5.48 10.92
N LEU A 46 2.17 -6.65 10.47
CA LEU A 46 3.12 -7.48 11.20
C LEU A 46 4.48 -6.80 11.36
N GLY A 47 4.93 -6.02 10.35
CA GLY A 47 6.11 -5.16 10.47
C GLY A 47 5.98 -4.16 11.63
N ALA A 48 4.82 -3.51 11.77
CA ALA A 48 4.55 -2.62 12.92
C ALA A 48 4.59 -3.38 14.26
N VAL A 49 3.98 -4.57 14.32
CA VAL A 49 3.96 -5.42 15.53
C VAL A 49 5.37 -5.91 15.90
N ALA A 50 6.19 -6.28 14.92
CA ALA A 50 7.57 -6.70 15.13
C ALA A 50 8.40 -5.58 15.77
N LEU A 51 8.15 -4.33 15.39
CA LEU A 51 8.83 -3.15 15.91
C LEU A 51 8.20 -2.56 17.19
N ARG A 52 7.20 -3.21 17.81
CA ARG A 52 6.47 -2.66 18.98
C ARG A 52 7.33 -2.23 20.15
N ARG A 53 8.50 -2.85 20.33
CA ARG A 53 9.47 -2.50 21.38
C ARG A 53 10.15 -1.15 21.15
N SER A 54 10.12 -0.61 19.94
CA SER A 54 10.61 0.73 19.62
C SER A 54 9.62 1.84 20.01
N GLY A 55 8.40 1.49 20.42
CA GLY A 55 7.37 2.41 20.91
C GLY A 55 5.96 1.87 20.63
N LEU A 56 5.27 1.42 21.68
CA LEU A 56 3.96 0.78 21.55
C LEU A 56 2.91 1.68 20.87
N ALA A 57 2.86 2.97 21.24
CA ALA A 57 1.93 3.91 20.64
C ALA A 57 2.15 4.08 19.12
N LEU A 58 3.42 4.16 18.67
CA LEU A 58 3.74 4.24 17.25
C LEU A 58 3.39 2.94 16.52
N ALA A 59 3.62 1.79 17.16
CA ALA A 59 3.27 0.49 16.61
C ALA A 59 1.76 0.35 16.40
N LEU A 60 0.96 0.74 17.39
CA LEU A 60 -0.50 0.74 17.30
C LEU A 60 -1.00 1.72 16.23
N ALA A 61 -0.39 2.90 16.14
CA ALA A 61 -0.70 3.87 15.09
C ALA A 61 -0.41 3.29 13.70
N ALA A 62 0.80 2.77 13.45
CA ALA A 62 1.16 2.15 12.18
C ALA A 62 0.26 0.96 11.85
N PHE A 63 0.00 0.07 12.81
CA PHE A 63 -0.91 -1.05 12.64
C PHE A 63 -2.29 -0.57 12.19
N THR A 64 -2.87 0.40 12.90
CA THR A 64 -4.19 0.95 12.58
C THR A 64 -4.22 1.59 11.20
N ILE A 65 -3.18 2.37 10.87
CA ILE A 65 -3.02 3.02 9.56
C ILE A 65 -3.03 1.98 8.44
N PHE A 66 -2.25 0.90 8.56
CA PHE A 66 -2.17 -0.14 7.52
C PHE A 66 -3.44 -0.98 7.41
N VAL A 67 -4.12 -1.27 8.53
CA VAL A 67 -5.44 -1.94 8.49
C VAL A 67 -6.46 -1.08 7.76
N LEU A 68 -6.51 0.23 8.04
CA LEU A 68 -7.42 1.15 7.35
C LEU A 68 -7.05 1.31 5.87
N ALA A 69 -5.77 1.36 5.53
CA ALA A 69 -5.31 1.41 4.15
C ALA A 69 -5.73 0.16 3.37
N GLY A 70 -5.51 -1.04 3.94
CA GLY A 70 -5.92 -2.31 3.33
C GLY A 70 -7.44 -2.40 3.18
N ALA A 71 -8.21 -1.96 4.19
CA ALA A 71 -9.67 -1.94 4.09
C ALA A 71 -10.18 -1.02 2.96
N LEU A 72 -9.55 0.14 2.75
CA LEU A 72 -9.87 1.02 1.62
C LEU A 72 -9.49 0.40 0.27
N ASP A 73 -8.42 -0.39 0.23
CA ASP A 73 -8.01 -1.12 -0.97
C ASP A 73 -9.01 -2.21 -1.35
N GLU A 74 -9.52 -2.96 -0.36
CA GLU A 74 -10.61 -3.91 -0.56
C GLU A 74 -11.88 -3.23 -1.09
N ILE A 75 -12.25 -2.08 -0.51
CA ILE A 75 -13.42 -1.30 -0.97
C ILE A 75 -13.19 -0.79 -2.40
N GLU A 76 -11.98 -0.36 -2.75
CA GLU A 76 -11.63 0.00 -4.13
C GLU A 76 -11.81 -1.18 -5.08
N GLY A 77 -11.33 -2.37 -4.71
CA GLY A 77 -11.53 -3.60 -5.49
C GLY A 77 -13.02 -3.87 -5.74
N LEU A 78 -13.86 -3.71 -4.72
CA LEU A 78 -15.31 -3.84 -4.86
C LEU A 78 -15.94 -2.79 -5.79
N VAL A 79 -15.48 -1.54 -5.74
CA VAL A 79 -15.92 -0.49 -6.67
C VAL A 79 -15.51 -0.83 -8.10
N MET A 80 -14.28 -1.34 -8.29
CA MET A 80 -13.81 -1.78 -9.61
C MET A 80 -14.62 -2.95 -10.16
N PHE A 81 -15.01 -3.93 -9.32
CA PHE A 81 -15.92 -5.00 -9.73
C PHE A 81 -17.26 -4.46 -10.24
N ARG A 82 -17.82 -3.44 -9.58
CA ARG A 82 -19.07 -2.79 -10.02
C ARG A 82 -18.89 -2.06 -11.37
N ILE A 83 -17.79 -1.34 -11.56
CA ILE A 83 -17.48 -0.69 -12.84
C ILE A 83 -17.39 -1.72 -13.98
N LEU A 84 -16.79 -2.88 -13.73
CA LEU A 84 -16.72 -3.95 -14.73
C LEU A 84 -18.08 -4.64 -14.99
N ALA A 85 -18.96 -4.69 -13.99
CA ALA A 85 -20.31 -5.23 -14.15
C ALA A 85 -21.23 -4.25 -14.91
N GLU A 86 -21.02 -2.96 -14.75
CA GLU A 86 -21.82 -1.87 -15.31
C GLU A 86 -21.04 -1.06 -16.35
N MET A 87 -20.23 -1.70 -17.21
CA MET A 87 -19.39 -0.96 -18.15
C MET A 87 -20.22 -0.02 -19.04
N PRO A 88 -19.80 1.25 -19.22
CA PRO A 88 -18.50 1.82 -18.83
C PRO A 88 -18.41 2.44 -17.42
N GLY A 89 -19.43 2.27 -16.58
CA GLY A 89 -19.52 2.77 -15.21
C GLY A 89 -20.31 4.09 -15.10
N THR A 90 -20.69 4.45 -13.87
CA THR A 90 -21.42 5.70 -13.56
C THR A 90 -20.51 6.74 -12.88
N PRO A 91 -20.82 8.05 -12.94
CA PRO A 91 -20.08 9.10 -12.24
C PRO A 91 -19.91 8.86 -10.73
N GLU A 92 -20.90 8.24 -10.11
CA GLU A 92 -20.89 7.90 -8.68
C GLU A 92 -19.82 6.84 -8.38
N LEU A 93 -19.66 5.83 -9.25
CA LEU A 93 -18.63 4.81 -9.11
C LEU A 93 -17.22 5.42 -9.24
N PHE A 94 -17.01 6.34 -10.18
CA PHE A 94 -15.72 7.05 -10.31
C PHE A 94 -15.43 7.97 -9.12
N THR A 95 -16.47 8.59 -8.55
CA THR A 95 -16.34 9.39 -7.32
C THR A 95 -15.98 8.50 -6.14
N GLY A 96 -16.63 7.34 -6.00
CA GLY A 96 -16.28 6.32 -5.00
C GLY A 96 -14.82 5.89 -5.13
N LEU A 97 -14.37 5.59 -6.35
CA LEU A 97 -12.98 5.22 -6.64
C LEU A 97 -11.99 6.30 -6.19
N PHE A 98 -12.29 7.58 -6.45
CA PHE A 98 -11.44 8.68 -6.00
C PHE A 98 -11.29 8.72 -4.47
N TRP A 99 -12.40 8.52 -3.75
CA TRP A 99 -12.44 8.57 -2.28
C TRP A 99 -11.89 7.32 -1.61
N THR A 100 -11.75 6.19 -2.32
CA THR A 100 -11.05 5.00 -1.80
C THR A 100 -9.54 5.09 -2.08
N VAL A 101 -9.17 5.47 -3.31
CA VAL A 101 -7.78 5.50 -3.79
C VAL A 101 -6.91 6.55 -3.07
N ARG A 102 -7.41 7.77 -2.89
CA ARG A 102 -6.56 8.83 -2.32
C ARG A 102 -6.25 8.64 -0.84
N PRO A 103 -7.25 8.37 0.01
CA PRO A 103 -6.98 8.14 1.42
C PRO A 103 -6.13 6.89 1.66
N LYS A 104 -6.28 5.80 0.88
CA LYS A 104 -5.41 4.63 1.03
C LYS A 104 -3.94 4.98 0.81
N PHE A 105 -3.61 5.71 -0.24
CA PHE A 105 -2.22 6.08 -0.53
C PHE A 105 -1.65 7.07 0.48
N ALA A 106 -2.48 8.00 0.97
CA ALA A 106 -2.10 8.88 2.08
C ALA A 106 -1.77 8.07 3.34
N LEU A 107 -2.62 7.09 3.69
CA LEU A 107 -2.39 6.22 4.84
C LEU A 107 -1.13 5.36 4.65
N LEU A 108 -0.90 4.77 3.48
CA LEU A 108 0.32 4.01 3.20
C LEU A 108 1.59 4.87 3.38
N GLY A 109 1.61 6.08 2.84
CA GLY A 109 2.75 7.00 2.99
C GLY A 109 2.97 7.42 4.45
N LEU A 110 1.90 7.70 5.20
CA LEU A 110 1.99 7.99 6.63
C LEU A 110 2.49 6.78 7.43
N GLY A 111 1.98 5.59 7.14
CA GLY A 111 2.41 4.35 7.77
C GLY A 111 3.90 4.07 7.54
N GLU A 112 4.40 4.35 6.34
CA GLU A 112 5.82 4.26 6.01
C GLU A 112 6.68 5.20 6.85
N ILE A 113 6.25 6.45 7.03
CA ILE A 113 6.94 7.44 7.87
C ILE A 113 6.96 6.98 9.33
N VAL A 114 5.86 6.44 9.84
CA VAL A 114 5.78 5.93 11.21
C VAL A 114 6.72 4.73 11.39
N LEU A 115 6.71 3.78 10.44
CA LEU A 115 7.65 2.64 10.46
C LEU A 115 9.10 3.10 10.38
N ALA A 116 9.43 4.10 9.55
CA ALA A 116 10.76 4.67 9.47
C ALA A 116 11.19 5.26 10.83
N ALA A 117 10.31 6.00 11.50
CA ALA A 117 10.56 6.55 12.83
C ALA A 117 10.81 5.45 13.89
N MET A 118 10.13 4.30 13.77
CA MET A 118 10.35 3.15 14.64
C MET A 118 11.67 2.44 14.35
N LEU A 119 12.01 2.25 13.06
CA LEU A 119 13.27 1.65 12.60
C LEU A 119 14.48 2.50 12.99
N TRP A 120 14.34 3.83 12.95
CA TRP A 120 15.40 4.78 13.34
C TRP A 120 15.84 4.61 14.80
N ARG A 121 14.97 4.10 15.67
CA ARG A 121 15.27 3.83 17.09
C ARG A 121 16.01 2.50 17.31
N GLY A 122 16.21 1.72 16.25
CA GLY A 122 16.87 0.42 16.27
C GLY A 122 18.38 0.48 16.02
N PRO A 123 19.00 -0.69 15.82
CA PRO A 123 20.40 -0.85 15.44
C PRO A 123 20.71 -0.33 14.02
N LEU A 124 21.99 -0.34 13.62
CA LEU A 124 22.46 0.30 12.37
C LEU A 124 21.69 -0.15 11.12
N LEU A 125 21.43 -1.45 10.96
CA LEU A 125 20.69 -1.97 9.81
C LEU A 125 19.27 -1.38 9.73
N ALA A 126 18.57 -1.32 10.87
CA ALA A 126 17.24 -0.71 10.95
C ALA A 126 17.30 0.80 10.61
N LYS A 127 18.34 1.52 11.06
CA LYS A 127 18.54 2.93 10.70
C LYS A 127 18.81 3.14 9.21
N VAL A 128 19.60 2.27 8.59
CA VAL A 128 19.85 2.31 7.14
C VAL A 128 18.54 2.10 6.39
N ALA A 129 17.72 1.12 6.80
CA ALA A 129 16.42 0.87 6.19
C ALA A 129 15.37 1.95 6.46
N ALA A 130 15.48 2.68 7.57
CA ALA A 130 14.63 3.83 7.86
C ALA A 130 14.76 4.94 6.81
N GLY A 131 15.93 5.09 6.18
CA GLY A 131 16.17 6.07 5.11
C GLY A 131 15.23 5.88 3.91
N PRO A 132 15.30 4.75 3.19
CA PRO A 132 14.40 4.46 2.08
C PRO A 132 12.93 4.43 2.48
N MET A 133 12.60 3.94 3.68
CA MET A 133 11.23 3.97 4.22
C MET A 133 10.70 5.40 4.35
N LEU A 134 11.47 6.30 4.95
CA LEU A 134 11.10 7.72 5.11
C LEU A 134 11.02 8.42 3.75
N ALA A 135 12.03 8.21 2.89
CA ALA A 135 12.06 8.80 1.56
C ALA A 135 10.87 8.34 0.70
N GLY A 136 10.54 7.05 0.75
CA GLY A 136 9.38 6.49 0.05
C GLY A 136 8.06 7.07 0.55
N GLY A 137 7.87 7.17 1.87
CA GLY A 137 6.67 7.76 2.48
C GLY A 137 6.50 9.25 2.17
N LEU A 138 7.58 10.03 2.22
CA LEU A 138 7.53 11.44 1.87
C LEU A 138 7.30 11.65 0.37
N ALA A 139 8.00 10.89 -0.48
CA ALA A 139 7.86 10.99 -1.92
C ALA A 139 6.47 10.55 -2.39
N SER A 140 5.90 9.49 -1.82
CA SER A 140 4.56 9.03 -2.15
C SER A 140 3.51 10.07 -1.78
N LEU A 141 3.58 10.67 -0.59
CA LEU A 141 2.71 11.78 -0.19
C LEU A 141 2.87 12.99 -1.10
N TRP A 142 4.10 13.38 -1.43
CA TRP A 142 4.35 14.48 -2.36
C TRP A 142 3.69 14.24 -3.72
N PHE A 143 3.89 13.05 -4.30
CA PHE A 143 3.29 12.69 -5.58
C PHE A 143 1.78 12.55 -5.49
N LEU A 144 1.21 12.11 -4.37
CA LEU A 144 -0.24 12.06 -4.17
C LEU A 144 -0.91 13.43 -4.37
N PHE A 145 -0.25 14.50 -3.94
CA PHE A 145 -0.78 15.87 -4.09
C PHE A 145 -0.39 16.53 -5.41
N THR A 146 0.82 16.25 -5.93
CA THR A 146 1.35 16.94 -7.12
C THR A 146 1.08 16.21 -8.44
N ALA A 147 1.20 14.88 -8.44
CA ALA A 147 1.03 14.04 -9.62
C ALA A 147 0.57 12.61 -9.24
N PRO A 148 -0.66 12.43 -8.70
CA PRO A 148 -1.13 11.16 -8.12
C PRO A 148 -1.21 9.99 -9.11
N TYR A 149 -1.11 10.29 -10.40
CA TYR A 149 -1.18 9.32 -11.49
C TYR A 149 0.20 8.91 -12.00
N ALA A 150 1.26 9.56 -11.51
CA ALA A 150 2.61 9.27 -11.94
C ALA A 150 3.03 7.90 -11.41
N PRO A 151 3.58 7.00 -12.24
CA PRO A 151 4.10 5.71 -11.79
C PRO A 151 5.16 5.84 -10.68
N THR A 152 5.78 7.00 -10.56
CA THR A 152 6.75 7.34 -9.50
C THR A 152 6.17 7.24 -8.10
N MET A 153 4.88 7.52 -7.91
CA MET A 153 4.21 7.36 -6.61
C MET A 153 4.29 5.90 -6.14
N MET A 154 3.99 4.95 -7.02
CA MET A 154 4.01 3.54 -6.66
C MET A 154 5.41 2.95 -6.56
N LYS A 155 6.36 3.49 -7.34
CA LYS A 155 7.79 3.17 -7.16
C LYS A 155 8.31 3.61 -5.80
N ALA A 156 7.87 4.75 -5.27
CA ALA A 156 8.26 5.22 -3.95
C ALA A 156 7.84 4.24 -2.84
N HIS A 157 6.57 3.79 -2.85
CA HIS A 157 6.10 2.74 -1.95
C HIS A 157 6.89 1.43 -2.11
N SER A 158 7.13 1.01 -3.36
CA SER A 158 7.87 -0.22 -3.64
C SER A 158 9.28 -0.21 -3.02
N TYR A 159 10.01 0.90 -3.13
CA TYR A 159 11.34 1.02 -2.53
C TYR A 159 11.31 1.01 -1.00
N ALA A 160 10.30 1.66 -0.39
CA ALA A 160 10.09 1.58 1.05
C ALA A 160 9.84 0.13 1.49
N TRP A 161 8.92 -0.57 0.84
CA TRP A 161 8.56 -1.94 1.21
C TRP A 161 9.69 -2.94 0.97
N MET A 162 10.52 -2.73 -0.06
CA MET A 162 11.74 -3.52 -0.25
C MET A 162 12.72 -3.36 0.93
N ALA A 163 12.90 -2.13 1.44
CA ALA A 163 13.74 -1.90 2.61
C ALA A 163 13.17 -2.60 3.86
N LEU A 164 11.85 -2.53 4.05
CA LEU A 164 11.16 -3.27 5.11
C LEU A 164 11.30 -4.79 4.94
N LEU A 165 11.24 -5.30 3.72
CA LEU A 165 11.38 -6.73 3.42
C LEU A 165 12.78 -7.23 3.76
N ILE A 166 13.83 -6.47 3.42
CA ILE A 166 15.21 -6.78 3.80
C ILE A 166 15.34 -6.85 5.32
N VAL A 167 14.80 -5.85 6.02
CA VAL A 167 14.74 -5.79 7.49
C VAL A 167 14.01 -7.00 8.08
N ALA A 168 12.85 -7.37 7.53
CA ALA A 168 12.06 -8.50 7.97
C ALA A 168 12.77 -9.84 7.72
N ALA A 169 13.39 -10.00 6.55
CA ALA A 169 14.15 -11.19 6.18
C ALA A 169 15.34 -11.39 7.13
N VAL A 170 16.16 -10.35 7.34
CA VAL A 170 17.28 -10.41 8.29
C VAL A 170 16.77 -10.65 9.71
N GLY A 171 15.74 -9.92 10.13
CA GLY A 171 15.18 -10.02 11.48
C GLY A 171 14.56 -11.38 11.80
N SER A 172 14.12 -12.12 10.79
CA SER A 172 13.60 -13.49 10.94
C SER A 172 14.68 -14.49 11.36
N PHE A 173 15.94 -14.24 11.01
CA PHE A 173 17.09 -15.08 11.39
C PHE A 173 17.93 -14.46 12.51
N GLN A 174 18.01 -13.12 12.56
CA GLN A 174 18.88 -12.36 13.44
C GLN A 174 18.14 -11.16 14.05
N PRO A 175 17.19 -11.39 14.98
CA PRO A 175 16.32 -10.34 15.54
C PRO A 175 17.08 -9.21 16.23
N LEU A 176 18.29 -9.49 16.74
CA LEU A 176 19.19 -8.52 17.39
C LEU A 176 19.69 -7.43 16.43
N MET A 177 19.79 -7.73 15.13
CA MET A 177 20.26 -6.78 14.13
C MET A 177 19.20 -5.77 13.72
N VAL A 178 17.97 -5.89 14.24
CA VAL A 178 16.82 -5.14 13.75
C VAL A 178 15.95 -4.57 14.86
N THR A 179 15.85 -5.28 15.99
CA THR A 179 15.05 -4.85 17.14
C THR A 179 15.94 -4.26 18.23
N ARG A 180 15.39 -3.30 18.98
CA ARG A 180 16.04 -2.80 20.19
C ARG A 180 15.85 -3.86 21.29
N GLU A 181 16.91 -4.54 21.69
CA GLU A 181 16.90 -5.30 22.94
C GLU A 181 16.88 -4.34 24.13
N ALA A 182 16.07 -4.64 25.14
CA ALA A 182 16.35 -4.19 26.49
C ALA A 182 17.44 -5.12 27.06
N PRO A 183 18.44 -4.61 27.80
CA PRO A 183 19.31 -5.49 28.57
C PRO A 183 18.43 -6.39 29.45
N ARG A 184 18.66 -7.70 29.39
CA ARG A 184 18.07 -8.64 30.35
C ARG A 184 18.54 -8.19 31.74
N GLN A 185 17.64 -7.64 32.55
CA GLN A 185 17.83 -7.51 33.99
C GLN A 185 17.43 -8.82 34.64
#